data_AF-A0A4Q7Y330-F1
#
_entry.id   AF-A0A4Q7Y330-F1
#
_cell.length_a   1.000
_cell.length_b   1.000
_cell.length_c   1.000
_cell.angle_alpha   90.00
_cell.angle_beta   90.00
_cell.angle_gamma   90.00
#
_symmetry.space_group_name_H-M   'P 1'
#
loop_
_entity.id
_entity.type
_entity.pdbx_description
1 polymer ?
#
loop_
_entity_poly.entity_id
_entity_poly.type
_entity_poly.pdbx_seq_one_letter_code
_entity_poly.pdbx_strand_id
1 'polypeptide(L)'
;MWLSCTHSQRIPSGQLDPRQRPRLIEIIQNLRERIREARANGWLGEVEGLQVSFDAAMAKLNSLSDLRPMVGRSWSPLACRSSPTTHPRPGRDREGGPP
;
A
#
# COMPACT_ATOMS: atom_id res chain seq x y z
N MET A 1 41.27 -16.95 4.88
CA MET A 1 40.16 -17.71 5.50
C MET A 1 39.41 -16.77 6.43
N TRP A 2 38.41 -16.06 5.93
CA TRP A 2 37.50 -15.24 6.73
C TRP A 2 36.11 -15.33 6.10
N LEU A 3 35.27 -16.13 6.74
CA LEU A 3 33.83 -16.14 6.53
C LEU A 3 33.27 -14.86 7.17
N SER A 4 32.73 -13.97 6.34
CA SER A 4 31.68 -13.06 6.76
C SER A 4 30.56 -13.17 5.73
N CYS A 5 29.70 -14.18 5.90
CA CYS A 5 28.39 -14.19 5.26
C CYS A 5 27.57 -13.07 5.88
N THR A 6 27.72 -11.87 5.34
CA THR A 6 26.78 -10.78 5.59
C THR A 6 25.45 -11.26 5.03
N HIS A 7 24.52 -11.68 5.90
CA HIS A 7 23.12 -11.93 5.57
C HIS A 7 22.47 -10.59 5.22
N SER A 8 22.92 -9.99 4.11
CA SER A 8 22.34 -8.79 3.55
C SER A 8 21.14 -9.23 2.71
N GLN A 9 20.09 -9.72 3.39
CA GLN A 9 18.79 -9.81 2.74
C GLN A 9 18.12 -8.44 2.80
N ARG A 10 18.74 -7.47 2.13
CA ARG A 10 18.05 -6.23 1.78
C ARG A 10 17.22 -6.55 0.55
N ILE A 11 16.00 -7.04 0.77
CA ILE A 11 15.03 -7.18 -0.33
C ILE A 11 14.72 -5.77 -0.80
N PRO A 12 15.04 -5.39 -2.05
CA PRO A 12 14.59 -4.10 -2.58
C PRO A 12 13.06 -4.15 -2.52
N SER A 13 12.49 -3.13 -1.91
CA SER A 13 11.04 -2.92 -1.77
C SER A 13 10.42 -2.74 -3.16
N GLY A 14 10.32 -3.82 -3.92
CA GLY A 14 9.50 -3.93 -5.12
C GLY A 14 8.07 -4.17 -4.65
N GLN A 15 7.13 -3.38 -5.19
CA GLN A 15 5.71 -3.61 -4.97
C GLN A 15 5.41 -5.10 -5.12
N LEU A 16 4.95 -5.72 -4.03
CA LEU A 16 4.46 -7.08 -4.07
C LEU A 16 3.31 -7.12 -5.08
N ASP A 17 3.35 -8.06 -6.01
CA ASP A 17 2.30 -8.22 -7.02
C ASP A 17 1.01 -8.70 -6.32
N PRO A 18 -0.14 -8.02 -6.49
CA PRO A 18 -1.42 -8.45 -5.92
C PRO A 18 -1.84 -9.87 -6.33
N ARG A 19 -1.27 -10.44 -7.39
CA ARG A 19 -1.42 -11.86 -7.77
C ARG A 19 -0.75 -12.84 -6.81
N GLN A 20 0.16 -12.37 -5.95
CA GLN A 20 0.83 -13.19 -4.93
C GLN A 20 -0.01 -13.40 -3.66
N ARG A 21 -1.12 -12.67 -3.51
CA ARG A 21 -2.01 -12.78 -2.33
C ARG A 21 -2.47 -14.21 -2.02
N PRO A 22 -3.02 -15.01 -2.97
CA PRO A 22 -3.43 -16.38 -2.67
C PRO A 22 -2.27 -17.24 -2.17
N ARG A 23 -1.10 -17.12 -2.80
CA ARG A 23 0.11 -17.85 -2.39
C ARG A 23 0.59 -17.47 -0.98
N LEU A 24 0.50 -16.18 -0.62
CA LEU A 24 0.84 -15.74 0.74
C LEU A 24 -0.14 -16.30 1.78
N ILE A 25 -1.43 -16.38 1.47
CA ILE A 25 -2.43 -16.99 2.35
C ILE A 25 -2.08 -18.46 2.60
N GLU A 26 -1.73 -19.21 1.55
CA GLU A 26 -1.30 -20.61 1.68
C GLU A 26 -0.07 -20.76 2.59
N ILE A 27 0.95 -19.91 2.41
CA ILE A 27 2.15 -19.90 3.26
C ILE A 27 1.79 -19.60 4.72
N ILE A 28 0.92 -18.63 4.97
CA ILE A 28 0.45 -18.25 6.31
C ILE A 28 -0.26 -19.44 6.99
N GLN A 29 -1.10 -20.18 6.26
CA GLN A 29 -1.77 -21.36 6.81
C GLN A 29 -0.78 -22.48 7.15
N ASN A 30 0.16 -22.76 6.24
CA ASN A 30 1.19 -23.77 6.49
C ASN A 30 2.05 -23.42 7.71
N LEU A 31 2.45 -22.15 7.84
CA LEU A 31 3.21 -21.68 9.01
C LEU A 31 2.41 -21.83 10.31
N ARG A 32 1.09 -21.57 10.31
CA ARG A 32 0.23 -21.79 11.48
C ARG A 32 0.12 -23.26 11.89
N GLU A 33 0.11 -24.17 10.93
CA GLU A 33 0.15 -25.61 11.19
C GLU A 33 1.48 -26.00 11.81
N ARG A 34 2.60 -25.60 11.19
CA ARG A 34 3.94 -25.87 11.71
C ARG A 34 4.19 -25.29 13.10
N ILE A 35 3.68 -24.09 13.39
CA ILE A 35 3.75 -23.50 14.75
C ILE A 35 2.97 -24.35 15.76
N ARG A 36 1.77 -24.82 15.40
CA ARG A 36 0.97 -25.69 16.28
C ARG A 36 1.69 -27.00 16.56
N GLU A 37 2.24 -27.63 15.54
CA GLU A 37 3.03 -28.87 15.68
C GLU A 37 4.28 -28.65 16.52
N ALA A 38 5.05 -27.59 16.26
CA ALA A 38 6.25 -27.29 17.02
C ALA A 38 5.95 -27.00 18.50
N ARG A 39 4.83 -26.32 18.80
CA ARG A 39 4.35 -26.12 20.18
C ARG A 39 3.95 -27.44 20.84
N ALA A 40 3.22 -28.30 20.14
CA ALA A 40 2.79 -29.59 20.67
C ALA A 40 3.98 -30.52 20.97
N ASN A 41 5.04 -30.45 20.17
CA ASN A 41 6.26 -31.24 20.35
C ASN A 41 7.31 -30.57 21.27
N GLY A 42 7.03 -29.37 21.80
CA GLY A 42 7.95 -28.65 22.69
C GLY A 42 9.19 -28.07 21.99
N TRP A 43 9.17 -27.91 20.67
CA TRP A 43 10.29 -27.34 19.90
C TRP A 43 10.29 -25.81 19.98
N LEU A 44 10.60 -25.26 21.16
CA LEU A 44 10.53 -23.82 21.42
C LEU A 44 11.37 -22.96 20.46
N GLY A 45 12.58 -23.42 20.09
CA GLY A 45 13.44 -22.69 19.14
C GLY A 45 12.85 -22.63 17.72
N GLU A 46 12.20 -23.71 17.27
CA GLU A 46 11.51 -23.73 15.98
C GLU A 46 10.25 -22.86 16.02
N VAL A 47 9.50 -22.86 17.13
CA VAL A 47 8.33 -21.99 17.31
C VAL A 47 8.70 -20.52 17.15
N GLU A 48 9.82 -20.08 17.74
CA GLU A 48 10.27 -18.70 17.63
C GLU A 48 10.62 -18.31 16.18
N GLY A 49 11.41 -19.14 15.49
CA GLY A 49 11.76 -18.89 14.08
C GLY A 49 10.56 -18.95 13.13
N LEU A 50 9.61 -19.84 13.39
CA LEU A 50 8.36 -19.92 12.63
C LEU A 50 7.44 -18.72 12.90
N GLN A 51 7.38 -18.22 14.13
CA GLN A 51 6.59 -17.03 14.48
C GLN A 51 7.13 -15.77 13.77
N VAL A 52 8.45 -15.57 13.75
CA VAL A 52 9.08 -14.47 13.00
C VAL A 52 8.75 -14.56 11.51
N SER A 53 8.81 -15.77 10.95
CA SER A 53 8.47 -16.01 9.53
C SER A 53 6.98 -15.75 9.25
N PHE A 54 6.10 -16.14 10.17
CA PHE A 54 4.66 -15.90 10.09
C PHE A 54 4.34 -14.40 10.14
N ASP A 55 4.94 -13.66 11.07
CA ASP A 55 4.74 -12.22 11.21
C ASP A 55 5.24 -11.48 9.96
N ALA A 56 6.38 -11.89 9.39
CA ALA A 56 6.88 -11.34 8.14
C ALA A 56 5.95 -11.63 6.95
N ALA A 57 5.34 -12.82 6.88
CA ALA A 57 4.35 -13.16 5.84
C ALA A 57 3.05 -12.35 5.99
N MET A 58 2.58 -12.17 7.23
CA MET A 58 1.43 -11.31 7.55
C MET A 58 1.68 -9.85 7.17
N ALA A 59 2.86 -9.31 7.47
CA ALA A 59 3.24 -7.95 7.08
C ALA A 59 3.18 -7.76 5.56
N LYS A 60 3.68 -8.73 4.78
CA LYS A 60 3.59 -8.72 3.30
C LYS A 60 2.15 -8.76 2.80
N LEU A 61 1.29 -9.57 3.42
CA LEU A 61 -0.13 -9.62 3.07
C LEU A 61 -0.84 -8.29 3.36
N ASN A 62 -0.52 -7.65 4.48
CA ASN A 62 -1.06 -6.34 4.85
C ASN A 62 -0.63 -5.25 3.85
N SER A 63 0.63 -5.24 3.43
CA SER A 63 1.09 -4.34 2.36
C SER A 63 0.32 -4.54 1.05
N LEU A 64 -0.04 -5.78 0.70
CA LEU A 64 -0.89 -6.07 -0.46
C LEU A 64 -2.36 -5.67 -0.27
N SER A 65 -2.86 -5.62 0.95
CA SER A 65 -4.19 -5.07 1.25
C SER A 65 -4.23 -3.56 1.26
N ASP A 66 -3.16 -2.89 1.65
CA ASP A 66 -3.07 -1.43 1.57
C ASP A 66 -2.89 -0.96 0.11
N LEU A 67 -2.30 -1.81 -0.74
CA LEU A 67 -2.31 -1.63 -2.20
C LEU A 67 -3.69 -1.93 -2.84
N ARG A 68 -4.70 -2.34 -2.06
CA ARG A 68 -6.11 -2.40 -2.51
C ARG A 68 -6.60 -0.95 -2.67
N PRO A 69 -7.24 -0.64 -3.78
CA PRO A 69 -6.61 0.24 -4.74
C PRO A 69 -6.87 1.72 -4.41
N MET A 70 -5.81 2.52 -4.53
CA MET A 70 -5.92 3.92 -4.95
C MET A 70 -6.55 4.09 -6.37
N VAL A 71 -7.21 3.06 -6.92
CA VAL A 71 -8.12 3.15 -8.09
C VAL A 71 -9.54 3.61 -7.70
N GLY A 72 -9.73 4.02 -6.44
CA GLY A 72 -10.95 4.69 -5.96
C GLY A 72 -10.76 6.16 -5.58
N ARG A 73 -9.55 6.71 -5.69
CA ARG A 73 -9.33 8.16 -5.61
C ARG A 73 -8.96 8.64 -6.99
N SER A 74 -9.94 9.29 -7.61
CA SER A 74 -9.77 10.16 -8.76
C SER A 74 -8.50 11.02 -8.60
N TRP A 75 -7.36 10.54 -9.12
CA TRP A 75 -6.43 11.47 -9.72
C TRP A 75 -7.11 11.88 -11.02
N SER A 76 -7.95 12.90 -10.95
CA SER A 76 -8.40 13.60 -12.15
C SER A 76 -7.25 14.51 -12.57
N PRO A 77 -6.62 14.31 -13.73
CA PRO A 77 -5.73 15.32 -14.31
C PRO A 77 -6.52 16.57 -14.76
N LEU A 78 -7.85 16.55 -14.61
CA LEU A 78 -8.79 17.61 -15.00
C LEU A 78 -9.18 18.55 -13.85
N ALA A 79 -8.39 18.65 -12.78
CA ALA A 79 -8.45 19.83 -11.90
C ALA A 79 -7.92 21.11 -12.58
N CYS A 80 -7.71 21.07 -13.89
CA CYS A 80 -7.67 22.23 -14.77
C CYS A 80 -9.02 22.41 -15.47
N ARG A 81 -10.11 22.74 -14.74
CA ARG A 81 -11.28 23.33 -15.40
C ARG A 81 -12.08 24.26 -14.48
N SER A 82 -11.85 25.55 -14.71
CA SER A 82 -12.82 26.64 -14.71
C SER A 82 -13.27 27.25 -13.38
N SER A 83 -12.85 28.50 -13.18
CA SER A 83 -13.80 29.59 -12.93
C SER A 83 -13.28 30.88 -13.59
N PRO A 84 -13.82 31.33 -14.73
CA PRO A 84 -13.66 32.72 -15.15
C PRO A 84 -14.63 33.54 -14.31
N THR A 85 -14.13 34.18 -13.24
CA THR A 85 -14.92 35.21 -12.58
C THR A 85 -15.05 36.37 -13.56
N THR A 86 -16.26 36.51 -14.09
CA THR A 86 -16.78 37.65 -14.82
C THR A 86 -16.33 38.95 -14.16
N HIS A 87 -15.41 39.68 -14.79
CA HIS A 87 -15.18 41.08 -14.46
C HIS A 87 -16.41 41.87 -14.94
N PRO A 88 -17.13 42.60 -14.06
CA PRO A 88 -18.17 43.50 -14.52
C PRO A 88 -17.54 44.64 -15.33
N ARG A 89 -18.05 44.86 -16.55
CA ARG A 89 -17.66 45.99 -17.40
C ARG A 89 -18.11 47.28 -16.71
N PRO A 90 -17.29 48.34 -16.63
CA PRO A 90 -17.75 49.64 -16.16
C PRO A 90 -18.74 50.22 -17.17
N GLY A 91 -19.94 50.56 -16.67
CA GLY A 91 -21.02 51.19 -17.42
C GLY A 91 -20.56 52.50 -18.05
N ARG A 92 -20.79 52.61 -19.36
CA ARG A 92 -20.66 53.86 -20.11
C ARG A 92 -22.06 54.47 -20.17
N ASP A 93 -22.46 55.15 -19.11
CA ASP A 93 -23.68 55.96 -19.14
C ASP A 93 -23.33 57.32 -19.76
N ARG A 94 -23.57 57.42 -21.07
CA ARG A 94 -23.61 58.69 -21.79
C ARG A 94 -24.96 58.82 -22.49
N GLU A 95 -25.65 59.88 -22.11
CA GLU A 95 -26.59 60.70 -22.87
C GLU A 95 -28.05 60.26 -23.03
N GLY A 96 -28.93 61.16 -22.58
CA GLY A 96 -30.36 61.20 -22.90
C GLY A 96 -31.14 62.12 -21.95
N GLY A 97 -31.21 63.43 -22.25
CA GLY A 97 -32.25 64.33 -21.72
C GLY A 97 -33.62 64.06 -22.38
N PRO A 98 -34.62 64.98 -22.40
CA PRO A 98 -34.84 66.26 -21.70
C PRO A 98 -36.15 66.21 -20.85
N PRO A 99 -36.76 67.33 -20.42
CA PRO A 99 -37.61 68.16 -21.31
C PRO A 99 -37.18 69.63 -21.44
#